data_AF-A0A3G1KUY6-F1
#
_entry.id   AF-A0A3G1KUY6-F1
#
_cell.length_a   1.000
_cell.length_b   1.000
_cell.length_c   1.000
_cell.angle_alpha   90.00
_cell.angle_beta   90.00
_cell.angle_gamma   90.00
#
_symmetry.space_group_name_H-M   'P 1'
#
loop_
_entity.id
_entity.type
_entity.pdbx_description
1 polymer ?
#
loop_
_entity_poly.entity_id
_entity_poly.type
_entity_poly.pdbx_seq_one_letter_code
_entity_poly.pdbx_strand_id
1 'polypeptide(L)'
;MIKVLTGIRRSGKSAILLMLKEELRQRGISDENILYINFESMEYTEIDNAKSLYAFVKSKISKNLKYYFLFDEIQEVKNWEKAINSFMVDYKCRVSQGTVP
;
A
#
# COMPACT_ATOMS: atom_id res chain seq x y z
N MET A 1 -2.79 12.83 -3.68
CA MET A 1 -1.41 12.32 -3.76
C MET A 1 -1.38 11.00 -3.03
N ILE A 2 -1.21 9.91 -3.77
CA ILE A 2 -1.10 8.56 -3.22
C ILE A 2 0.39 8.21 -3.14
N LYS A 3 0.86 7.51 -2.10
CA LYS A 3 2.22 6.93 -2.09
C LYS A 3 2.14 5.44 -1.84
N VAL A 4 2.74 4.65 -2.71
CA VAL A 4 2.82 3.19 -2.57
C VAL A 4 4.24 2.84 -2.15
N LEU A 5 4.36 2.09 -1.05
CA LEU A 5 5.60 1.50 -0.57
C LEU A 5 5.43 -0.02 -0.54
N THR A 6 6.37 -0.71 -1.16
CA THR A 6 6.40 -2.17 -1.29
C THR A 6 7.76 -2.67 -0.81
N GLY A 7 7.79 -3.68 0.05
CA GLY A 7 9.02 -4.38 0.43
C GLY A 7 9.28 -5.63 -0.42
N ILE A 8 10.56 -5.98 -0.64
CA ILE A 8 11.00 -7.29 -1.16
C ILE A 8 11.58 -8.09 0.03
N ARG A 9 11.30 -9.39 0.21
CA ARG A 9 11.54 -10.18 1.45
C ARG A 9 12.97 -10.12 2.09
N ARG A 10 13.06 -10.46 3.38
CA ARG A 10 14.26 -10.88 4.19
C ARG A 10 15.13 -9.82 4.93
N SER A 11 14.56 -8.85 5.66
CA SER A 11 15.37 -7.99 6.59
C SER A 11 14.63 -7.23 7.72
N GLY A 12 13.45 -7.68 8.20
CA GLY A 12 12.70 -6.94 9.25
C GLY A 12 11.82 -5.80 8.71
N LYS A 13 11.37 -5.92 7.46
CA LYS A 13 10.68 -4.86 6.70
C LYS A 13 9.28 -4.52 7.18
N SER A 14 8.52 -5.48 7.74
CA SER A 14 7.23 -5.19 8.36
C SER A 14 7.36 -4.17 9.50
N ALA A 15 8.42 -4.28 10.31
CA ALA A 15 8.71 -3.30 11.35
C ALA A 15 8.99 -1.91 10.76
N ILE A 16 9.61 -1.82 9.58
CA ILE A 16 9.88 -0.56 8.88
C ILE A 16 8.58 0.06 8.36
N LEU A 17 7.69 -0.73 7.75
CA LEU A 17 6.38 -0.23 7.33
C LEU A 17 5.53 0.23 8.52
N LEU A 18 5.59 -0.47 9.65
CA LEU A 18 4.92 -0.08 10.89
C LEU A 18 5.54 1.20 11.49
N MET A 19 6.87 1.31 11.54
CA MET A 19 7.55 2.53 11.98
C MET A 19 7.19 3.72 11.07
N LEU A 20 7.12 3.50 9.76
CA LEU A 20 6.70 4.53 8.81
C LEU A 20 5.22 4.90 9.00
N LYS A 21 4.35 3.94 9.30
CA LYS A 21 2.95 4.23 9.67
C LYS A 21 2.91 5.16 10.88
N GLU A 22 3.65 4.85 11.95
CA GLU A 22 3.72 5.70 13.15
C GLU A 22 4.32 7.08 12.85
N GLU A 23 5.35 7.15 12.01
CA GLU A 23 5.97 8.40 11.58
C GLU A 23 4.97 9.30 10.82
N LEU A 24 4.18 8.71 9.91
CA LEU A 24 3.11 9.43 9.19
C LEU A 24 2.03 9.94 10.16
N ARG A 25 1.66 9.14 11.17
CA ARG A 25 0.73 9.56 12.23
C ARG A 25 1.29 10.73 13.03
N GLN A 26 2.57 10.69 13.41
CA GLN A 26 3.26 11.78 14.12
C GLN A 26 3.33 13.07 13.28
N ARG A 27 3.39 12.96 11.95
CA ARG A 27 3.28 14.10 11.03
C ARG A 27 1.87 14.67 10.88
N GLY A 28 0.88 14.13 11.60
CA GLY A 28 -0.51 14.59 11.58
C GLY A 28 -1.34 14.02 10.43
N ILE A 29 -0.91 12.92 9.80
CA ILE A 29 -1.74 12.20 8.84
C ILE A 29 -2.75 11.33 9.61
N SER A 30 -4.03 11.47 9.28
CA SER A 30 -5.10 10.66 9.87
C SER A 30 -4.93 9.17 9.54
N ASP A 31 -5.24 8.28 10.48
CA ASP A 31 -5.10 6.83 10.27
C ASP A 31 -6.01 6.34 9.14
N GLU A 32 -7.16 6.98 8.92
CA GLU A 32 -8.07 6.71 7.81
C GLU A 32 -7.44 7.00 6.43
N ASN A 33 -6.38 7.82 6.40
CA ASN A 33 -5.62 8.13 5.21
C ASN A 33 -4.37 7.24 5.06
N ILE A 34 -4.15 6.27 5.95
CA ILE A 34 -3.04 5.32 5.88
C ILE A 34 -3.61 3.90 5.79
N LEU A 35 -3.53 3.31 4.59
CA LEU A 35 -3.96 1.94 4.37
C LEU A 35 -2.74 1.02 4.36
N TYR A 36 -2.59 0.27 5.45
CA TYR A 36 -1.61 -0.79 5.60
C TYR A 36 -2.27 -2.15 5.33
N ILE A 37 -1.65 -2.98 4.50
CA ILE A 37 -2.12 -4.32 4.17
C ILE A 37 -0.93 -5.28 4.22
N ASN A 38 -1.09 -6.40 4.92
CA ASN A 38 -0.17 -7.53 4.86
C ASN A 38 -0.86 -8.68 4.12
N PHE A 39 -0.37 -9.02 2.93
CA PHE A 39 -1.02 -10.02 2.07
C PHE A 39 -0.83 -11.48 2.54
N GLU A 40 0.01 -11.75 3.54
CA GLU A 40 0.03 -13.05 4.23
C GLU A 40 -1.07 -13.18 5.30
N SER A 41 -1.75 -12.08 5.68
CA SER A 41 -2.85 -12.10 6.64
C SER A 41 -4.09 -12.78 6.05
N MET A 42 -4.73 -13.64 6.85
CA MET A 42 -6.01 -14.27 6.49
C MET A 42 -7.13 -13.26 6.19
N GLU A 43 -7.04 -12.02 6.68
CA GLU A 43 -8.02 -10.97 6.40
C GLU A 43 -8.05 -10.57 4.91
N TYR A 44 -6.94 -10.78 4.18
CA TYR A 44 -6.76 -10.28 2.82
C TYR A 44 -6.57 -11.37 1.77
N THR A 45 -6.93 -12.62 2.09
CA THR A 45 -6.79 -13.78 1.17
C THR A 45 -7.54 -13.61 -0.15
N GLU A 46 -8.64 -12.85 -0.15
CA GLU A 46 -9.41 -12.55 -1.36
C GLU A 46 -8.70 -11.56 -2.30
N ILE A 47 -7.65 -10.90 -1.83
CA ILE A 47 -6.85 -9.95 -2.60
C ILE A 47 -5.66 -10.70 -3.24
N ASP A 48 -5.96 -11.65 -4.12
CA ASP A 48 -4.95 -12.54 -4.72
C ASP A 48 -4.44 -12.08 -6.10
N ASN A 49 -5.00 -11.01 -6.67
CA ASN A 49 -4.64 -10.52 -8.00
C ASN A 49 -4.86 -9.00 -8.19
N ALA A 50 -4.34 -8.47 -9.29
CA ALA A 50 -4.42 -7.04 -9.62
C ALA A 50 -5.85 -6.46 -9.60
N LYS A 51 -6.86 -7.22 -10.06
CA LYS A 51 -8.25 -6.74 -10.10
C LYS A 51 -8.85 -6.65 -8.71
N SER A 52 -8.64 -7.68 -7.87
CA SER A 52 -9.12 -7.67 -6.48
C SER A 52 -8.41 -6.60 -5.66
N LEU A 53 -7.11 -6.39 -5.85
CA LEU A 53 -6.36 -5.30 -5.21
C LEU A 53 -6.89 -3.93 -5.63
N TYR A 54 -7.10 -3.72 -6.93
CA TYR A 54 -7.65 -2.47 -7.44
C TYR A 54 -9.04 -2.18 -6.90
N ALA A 55 -9.94 -3.18 -6.91
CA ALA A 55 -11.29 -3.05 -6.38
C ALA A 55 -11.30 -2.73 -4.88
N PHE A 56 -10.47 -3.44 -4.09
CA PHE A 56 -10.35 -3.22 -2.66
C PHE A 56 -9.89 -1.79 -2.35
N VAL A 57 -8.77 -1.35 -2.92
CA VAL A 57 -8.23 -0.01 -2.69
C VAL A 57 -9.23 1.06 -3.12
N LYS A 58 -9.86 0.90 -4.29
CA LYS A 58 -10.89 1.83 -4.78
C LYS A 58 -12.08 1.96 -3.83
N SER A 59 -12.45 0.89 -3.13
CA SER A 59 -13.51 0.91 -2.12
C SER A 59 -13.13 1.66 -0.83
N LYS A 60 -11.83 1.79 -0.54
CA LYS A 60 -11.30 2.43 0.67
C LYS A 60 -10.96 3.90 0.49
N ILE A 61 -10.81 4.37 -0.74
CA ILE A 61 -10.37 5.74 -1.01
C ILE A 61 -11.48 6.67 -1.50
N SER A 62 -11.37 7.92 -1.07
CA SER A 62 -12.18 9.05 -1.57
C SER A 62 -11.34 9.95 -2.47
N LYS A 63 -11.93 10.44 -3.58
CA LYS A 63 -11.21 11.17 -4.65
C LYS A 63 -10.48 12.46 -4.22
N ASN A 64 -10.81 13.02 -3.05
CA ASN A 64 -10.32 14.34 -2.61
C ASN A 64 -9.29 14.28 -1.46
N LEU A 65 -8.94 13.10 -0.97
CA LEU A 65 -8.00 12.94 0.15
C LEU A 65 -6.65 12.37 -0.32
N LYS A 66 -5.59 12.69 0.41
CA LYS A 66 -4.26 12.08 0.21
C LYS A 66 -4.23 10.77 1.00
N TYR A 67 -3.76 9.70 0.37
CA TYR A 67 -3.64 8.38 1.00
C TYR A 67 -2.20 7.87 0.95
N TYR A 68 -1.80 7.13 1.96
CA TYR A 68 -0.54 6.38 1.99
C TYR A 68 -0.87 4.90 1.98
N PHE A 69 -0.35 4.19 0.98
CA PHE A 69 -0.49 2.74 0.83
C PHE A 69 0.80 2.07 1.25
N LEU A 70 0.70 1.24 2.28
CA LEU A 70 1.81 0.48 2.86
C LEU A 70 1.49 -1.00 2.63
N PHE A 71 2.07 -1.57 1.58
CA PHE A 71 1.78 -2.93 1.13
C PHE A 71 2.93 -3.87 1.49
N ASP A 72 2.65 -4.80 2.40
CA ASP A 72 3.60 -5.80 2.87
C ASP A 72 3.34 -7.15 2.18
N GLU A 73 4.41 -7.84 1.78
CA GLU A 73 4.36 -9.10 1.03
C GLU A 73 3.48 -9.03 -0.26
N ILE A 74 3.49 -7.89 -0.97
CA ILE A 74 2.65 -7.66 -2.17
C ILE A 74 2.87 -8.67 -3.30
N GLN A 75 4.00 -9.38 -3.32
CA GLN A 75 4.25 -10.41 -4.33
C GLN A 75 3.28 -11.61 -4.25
N GLU A 76 2.57 -11.78 -3.13
CA GLU A 76 1.47 -12.76 -3.01
C GLU A 76 0.30 -12.41 -3.95
N VAL A 77 0.19 -11.13 -4.36
CA VAL A 77 -0.83 -10.64 -5.28
C VAL A 77 -0.35 -10.77 -6.73
N LYS A 78 -1.03 -11.60 -7.53
CA LYS A 78 -0.67 -11.82 -8.93
C LYS A 78 -0.83 -10.56 -9.78
N ASN A 79 0.22 -10.21 -10.53
CA ASN A 79 0.28 -9.03 -11.41
C ASN A 79 0.01 -7.70 -10.68
N TRP A 80 0.37 -7.60 -9.41
CA TRP A 80 0.11 -6.42 -8.57
C TRP A 80 0.58 -5.10 -9.21
N GLU A 81 1.65 -5.13 -10.01
CA GLU A 81 2.19 -3.96 -10.72
C GLU A 81 1.14 -3.30 -11.62
N LYS A 82 0.25 -4.10 -12.23
CA LYS A 82 -0.86 -3.56 -13.05
C LYS A 82 -1.82 -2.73 -12.21
N ALA A 83 -2.15 -3.17 -10.99
CA ALA A 83 -3.00 -2.41 -10.09
C ALA A 83 -2.34 -1.09 -9.67
N ILE A 84 -1.05 -1.14 -9.33
CA ILE A 84 -0.27 0.05 -8.97
C ILE A 84 -0.22 1.05 -10.12
N ASN A 85 0.07 0.58 -11.33
CA ASN A 85 0.10 1.42 -12.53
C ASN A 85 -1.27 2.04 -12.81
N SER A 86 -2.37 1.28 -12.66
CA SER A 86 -3.72 1.83 -12.77
C SER A 86 -3.99 2.90 -11.71
N PHE A 87 -3.56 2.70 -10.46
CA PHE A 87 -3.71 3.74 -9.43
C PHE A 87 -2.93 5.03 -9.77
N MET A 88 -1.77 4.92 -10.43
CA MET A 88 -0.97 6.07 -10.84
C MET A 88 -1.62 6.90 -11.95
N VAL A 89 -2.37 6.25 -12.82
CA VAL A 89 -3.13 6.91 -13.90
C VAL A 89 -4.40 7.54 -13.33
N ASP A 90 -5.16 6.78 -12.54
CA ASP A 90 -6.48 7.20 -12.06
C ASP A 90 -6.41 8.21 -10.91
N TYR A 91 -5.34 8.16 -10.13
CA TYR A 91 -5.12 9.03 -8.99
C TYR A 91 -3.72 9.62 -9.12
N LYS A 92 -3.54 10.93 -8.90
CA LYS A 92 -2.20 11.56 -8.85
C LYS A 92 -1.37 10.89 -7.75
N CYS A 93 -0.69 9.80 -8.05
CA CYS A 93 0.06 8.95 -7.14
C CYS A 93 1.56 9.10 -7.43
N ARG A 94 2.39 8.89 -6.41
CA ARG A 94 3.85 8.88 -6.47
C ARG A 94 4.32 7.63 -5.73
N VAL A 95 4.64 6.56 -6.46
CA VAL A 95 5.25 5.36 -5.89
C VAL A 95 6.66 5.71 -5.41
N SER A 96 7.01 5.32 -4.19
CA SER A 96 8.39 5.34 -3.71
C SER A 96 8.79 3.90 -3.40
N GLN A 97 9.53 3.29 -4.33
CA GLN A 97 10.26 2.05 -4.09
C GLN A 97 11.37 2.36 -3.09
N GLY A 98 11.15 2.05 -1.81
CA GLY A 98 12.14 2.24 -0.76
C GLY A 98 12.99 0.99 -0.64
N THR A 99 14.13 0.93 -1.31
CA THR A 99 15.22 0.06 -0.88
C THR A 99 15.79 0.68 0.39
N VAL A 100 15.52 0.05 1.53
CA VAL A 100 16.27 0.35 2.75
C VAL A 100 17.68 -0.19 2.52
N PRO A 101 18.75 0.60 2.69
CA PRO A 101 20.11 0.08 2.61
C PRO A 101 20.35 -1.06 3.59
#